data_AF-A0A1W6BCD6-F1
#
_entry.id   AF-A0A1W6BCD6-F1
#
_cell.length_a   1.000
_cell.length_b   1.000
_cell.length_c   1.000
_cell.angle_alpha   90.00
_cell.angle_beta   90.00
_cell.angle_gamma   90.00
#
_symmetry.space_group_name_H-M   'P 1'
#
loop_
_entity.id
_entity.type
_entity.pdbx_description
1 polymer ?
#
loop_
_entity_poly.entity_id
_entity_poly.type
_entity_poly.pdbx_seq_one_letter_code
_entity_poly.pdbx_strand_id
1 'polypeptide(L)'
;MKKNILFFTEASTKIGYGHLSRCLSLSDFLKSKYKIFFISEENIQRFLPKSIKMINFDNHKNFSFKTVIIDLKNLNKNNFDKIKKFKIKNKIIISDHINSKLKSSLTIIPYLKIIKADRGQKVINGLDALILSKKLISLAKKKRSIKKKLNYSIITICFGGSDPKNYTYKIVNDIIKLNLNLNIKFKIIIGSLYNKESEKKLKDLTYNFKNFEIYRNPKNLYKIFNQSNLALINSGNIKYEFASLGVPFFLFANDKKSKVFCRIFKNYFKFFYYKDFNFPRKKYLKNLLCNLSRKEKKLNFYAKFNKKRINLNSIHNVVKHINNTII
;
A
#
# COMPACT_ATOMS: atom_id res chain seq x y z
N MET A 1 -4.26 23.82 -23.94
CA MET A 1 -3.60 23.67 -22.62
C MET A 1 -4.12 22.41 -21.90
N LYS A 2 -3.28 21.70 -21.12
CA LYS A 2 -3.74 20.55 -20.31
C LYS A 2 -4.73 21.01 -19.23
N LYS A 3 -5.86 20.30 -19.06
CA LYS A 3 -6.79 20.54 -17.94
C LYS A 3 -6.09 20.26 -16.59
N ASN A 4 -6.42 21.03 -15.55
CA ASN A 4 -5.87 20.86 -14.20
C ASN A 4 -6.67 19.80 -13.41
N ILE A 5 -5.97 18.89 -12.73
CA ILE A 5 -6.54 17.95 -11.76
C ILE A 5 -5.91 18.22 -10.39
N LEU A 6 -6.76 18.34 -9.37
CA LEU A 6 -6.36 18.47 -7.98
C LEU A 6 -6.46 17.12 -7.26
N PHE A 7 -5.39 16.68 -6.63
CA PHE A 7 -5.41 15.55 -5.69
C PHE A 7 -5.52 16.07 -4.26
N PHE A 8 -6.61 15.75 -3.58
CA PHE A 8 -6.75 15.99 -2.13
C PHE A 8 -6.46 14.69 -1.39
N THR A 9 -5.32 14.63 -0.72
CA THR A 9 -4.86 13.43 -0.02
C THR A 9 -4.16 13.77 1.29
N GLU A 10 -3.67 12.77 1.99
CA GLU A 10 -3.06 12.89 3.30
C GLU A 10 -1.93 11.86 3.49
N ALA A 11 -0.95 12.24 4.31
CA ALA A 11 0.05 11.33 4.82
C ALA A 11 0.65 11.89 6.11
N SER A 12 0.59 11.09 7.18
CA SER A 12 1.15 11.46 8.48
C SER A 12 1.66 10.24 9.23
N THR A 13 2.36 10.43 10.34
CA THR A 13 2.81 9.32 11.19
C THR A 13 1.62 8.48 11.69
N LYS A 14 0.50 9.12 12.01
CA LYS A 14 -0.75 8.48 12.50
C LYS A 14 -1.55 7.81 11.38
N ILE A 15 -1.63 8.42 10.20
CA ILE A 15 -2.44 7.94 9.08
C ILE A 15 -1.67 6.90 8.24
N GLY A 16 -0.36 7.13 8.08
CA GLY A 16 0.51 6.38 7.20
C GLY A 16 0.63 6.99 5.80
N TYR A 17 1.39 6.32 4.94
CA TYR A 17 1.75 6.81 3.60
C TYR A 17 0.87 6.24 2.47
N GLY A 18 -0.15 5.44 2.83
CA GLY A 18 -0.90 4.63 1.87
C GLY A 18 -1.73 5.44 0.88
N HIS A 19 -2.42 6.48 1.35
CA HIS A 19 -3.24 7.37 0.52
C HIS A 19 -2.36 8.17 -0.44
N LEU A 20 -1.33 8.84 0.08
CA LEU A 20 -0.37 9.57 -0.75
C LEU A 20 0.35 8.69 -1.79
N SER A 21 0.85 7.51 -1.40
CA SER A 21 1.50 6.57 -2.33
C SER A 21 0.60 6.18 -3.51
N ARG A 22 -0.69 5.98 -3.23
CA ARG A 22 -1.71 5.65 -4.22
C ARG A 22 -2.01 6.83 -5.13
N CYS A 23 -2.20 8.03 -4.58
CA CYS A 23 -2.39 9.26 -5.34
C CYS A 23 -1.20 9.56 -6.25
N LEU A 24 0.03 9.39 -5.76
CA LEU A 24 1.24 9.53 -6.57
C LEU A 24 1.25 8.53 -7.73
N SER A 25 0.96 7.26 -7.44
CA SER A 25 0.87 6.22 -8.47
C SER A 25 -0.17 6.53 -9.53
N LEU A 26 -1.36 6.99 -9.14
CA LEU A 26 -2.41 7.38 -10.08
C LEU A 26 -2.02 8.63 -10.90
N SER A 27 -1.43 9.63 -10.24
CA SER A 27 -0.99 10.86 -10.89
C SER A 27 0.06 10.61 -11.99
N ASP A 28 0.92 9.61 -11.80
CA ASP A 28 1.95 9.20 -12.76
C ASP A 28 1.38 8.69 -14.08
N PHE A 29 0.14 8.20 -14.09
CA PHE A 29 -0.58 7.80 -15.30
C PHE A 29 -1.40 8.96 -15.90
N LEU A 30 -1.82 9.93 -15.11
CA LEU A 30 -2.65 11.06 -15.57
C LEU A 30 -1.83 12.25 -16.09
N LYS A 31 -0.57 12.41 -15.65
CA LYS A 31 0.29 13.57 -15.98
C LYS A 31 0.60 13.75 -17.48
N SER A 32 0.46 12.71 -18.29
CA SER A 32 0.61 12.83 -19.76
C SER A 32 -0.50 13.68 -20.37
N LYS A 33 -1.73 13.62 -19.84
CA LYS A 33 -2.92 14.34 -20.35
C LYS A 33 -3.31 15.57 -19.52
N TYR A 34 -2.97 15.58 -18.22
CA TYR A 34 -3.42 16.60 -17.28
C TYR A 34 -2.26 17.28 -16.55
N LYS A 35 -2.48 18.52 -16.11
CA LYS A 35 -1.58 19.19 -15.16
C LYS A 35 -2.00 18.82 -13.75
N ILE A 36 -1.05 18.30 -12.96
CA ILE A 36 -1.32 17.68 -11.67
C ILE A 36 -0.94 18.63 -10.53
N PHE A 37 -1.83 18.75 -9.55
CA PHE A 37 -1.60 19.49 -8.31
C PHE A 37 -2.02 18.64 -7.12
N PHE A 38 -1.43 18.91 -5.96
CA PHE A 38 -1.76 18.26 -4.70
C PHE A 38 -2.19 19.28 -3.66
N ILE A 39 -3.12 18.89 -2.80
CA ILE A 39 -3.52 19.64 -1.62
C ILE A 39 -3.66 18.65 -0.46
N SER A 40 -3.32 19.09 0.74
CA SER A 40 -3.42 18.31 1.96
C SER A 40 -3.54 19.24 3.16
N GLU A 41 -4.06 18.74 4.27
CA GLU A 41 -4.09 19.50 5.53
C GLU A 41 -2.70 19.59 6.17
N GLU A 42 -1.91 18.51 6.07
CA GLU A 42 -0.52 18.50 6.51
C GLU A 42 0.41 18.83 5.33
N ASN A 43 1.57 19.43 5.62
CA ASN A 43 2.55 19.70 4.57
C ASN A 43 3.23 18.40 4.09
N ILE A 44 2.79 17.92 2.93
CA ILE A 44 3.32 16.72 2.28
C ILE A 44 4.30 17.04 1.13
N GLN A 45 4.67 18.30 0.90
CA GLN A 45 5.50 18.71 -0.24
C GLN A 45 6.82 17.93 -0.33
N ARG A 46 7.44 17.61 0.82
CA ARG A 46 8.68 16.81 0.91
C ARG A 46 8.58 15.40 0.32
N PHE A 47 7.36 14.89 0.14
CA PHE A 47 7.08 13.57 -0.42
C PHE A 47 6.68 13.62 -1.90
N LEU A 48 6.39 14.81 -2.42
CA LEU A 48 6.02 15.00 -3.81
C LEU A 48 7.27 15.08 -4.70
N PRO A 49 7.20 14.64 -5.97
CA PRO A 49 8.23 14.95 -6.96
C PRO A 49 8.46 16.47 -7.04
N LYS A 50 9.71 16.90 -7.23
CA LYS A 50 10.05 18.34 -7.36
C LYS A 50 9.23 19.07 -8.44
N SER A 51 8.80 18.34 -9.47
CA SER A 51 7.97 18.87 -10.56
C SER A 51 6.49 19.10 -10.20
N ILE A 52 6.04 18.63 -9.03
CA ILE A 52 4.65 18.73 -8.57
C ILE A 52 4.59 19.75 -7.44
N LYS A 53 3.79 20.79 -7.64
CA LYS A 53 3.50 21.81 -6.63
C LYS A 53 2.33 21.36 -5.75
N MET A 54 2.52 21.41 -4.45
CA MET A 54 1.43 21.44 -3.49
C MET A 54 0.84 22.85 -3.48
N ILE A 55 -0.49 22.94 -3.46
CA ILE A 55 -1.22 24.19 -3.28
C ILE A 55 -1.77 24.26 -1.87
N ASN A 56 -2.03 25.48 -1.40
CA ASN A 56 -2.72 25.72 -0.14
C ASN A 56 -4.21 25.97 -0.41
N PHE A 57 -5.04 25.77 0.62
CA PHE A 57 -6.48 26.05 0.54
C PHE A 57 -6.77 27.53 0.27
N ASP A 58 -5.90 28.43 0.69
CA ASP A 58 -6.08 29.87 0.55
C ASP A 58 -5.71 30.38 -0.86
N ASN A 59 -4.72 29.75 -1.52
CA ASN A 59 -4.24 30.14 -2.85
C ASN A 59 -5.12 29.63 -4.01
N HIS A 60 -6.39 29.31 -3.75
CA HIS A 60 -7.31 28.74 -4.72
C HIS A 60 -7.60 29.67 -5.91
N LYS A 61 -7.53 30.99 -5.73
CA LYS A 61 -7.83 31.98 -6.80
C LYS A 61 -6.87 31.90 -7.99
N ASN A 62 -5.64 31.44 -7.77
CA ASN A 62 -4.61 31.35 -8.80
C ASN A 62 -4.79 30.13 -9.74
N PHE A 63 -5.74 29.24 -9.43
CA PHE A 63 -5.90 27.99 -10.15
C PHE A 63 -7.38 27.66 -10.35
N SER A 64 -7.77 27.42 -11.61
CA SER A 64 -9.06 26.81 -11.91
C SER A 64 -8.94 25.29 -11.95
N PHE A 65 -9.76 24.59 -11.16
CA PHE A 65 -9.87 23.13 -11.16
C PHE A 65 -11.29 22.71 -11.51
N LYS A 66 -11.45 21.95 -12.59
CA LYS A 66 -12.74 21.32 -12.90
C LYS A 66 -12.88 19.94 -12.26
N THR A 67 -11.80 19.35 -11.77
CA THR A 67 -11.78 17.98 -11.24
C THR A 67 -10.91 17.87 -9.99
N VAL A 68 -11.44 17.19 -8.97
CA VAL A 68 -10.70 16.78 -7.77
C VAL A 68 -10.76 15.27 -7.61
N ILE A 69 -9.63 14.66 -7.25
CA ILE A 69 -9.51 13.27 -6.81
C ILE A 69 -9.21 13.28 -5.31
N ILE A 70 -10.07 12.66 -4.51
CA ILE A 70 -10.01 12.71 -3.05
C ILE A 70 -9.68 11.31 -2.52
N ASP A 71 -8.62 11.18 -1.73
CA ASP A 71 -8.26 9.94 -1.01
C ASP A 71 -7.84 10.30 0.41
N LEU A 72 -8.82 10.28 1.32
CA LEU A 72 -8.69 10.60 2.75
C LEU A 72 -9.23 9.44 3.58
N LYS A 73 -8.64 9.18 4.74
CA LYS A 73 -9.05 8.12 5.67
C LYS A 73 -10.46 8.36 6.19
N ASN A 74 -10.75 9.60 6.58
CA ASN A 74 -12.03 10.03 7.14
C ASN A 74 -12.52 11.26 6.40
N LEU A 75 -13.27 11.04 5.33
CA LEU A 75 -13.83 12.12 4.55
C LEU A 75 -15.07 12.71 5.26
N ASN A 76 -15.01 14.00 5.64
CA ASN A 76 -16.06 14.68 6.40
C ASN A 76 -16.54 15.99 5.74
N LYS A 77 -17.58 16.61 6.31
CA LYS A 77 -18.18 17.86 5.80
C LYS A 77 -17.17 19.01 5.71
N ASN A 78 -16.29 19.16 6.71
CA ASN A 78 -15.24 20.18 6.71
C ASN A 78 -14.29 20.03 5.52
N ASN A 79 -13.85 18.81 5.20
CA ASN A 79 -13.03 18.57 4.00
C ASN A 79 -13.76 19.00 2.73
N PHE A 80 -15.09 18.81 2.65
CA PHE A 80 -15.90 19.28 1.52
C PHE A 80 -16.00 20.80 1.45
N ASP A 81 -16.27 21.45 2.57
CA ASP A 81 -16.43 22.89 2.62
C ASP A 81 -15.13 23.61 2.19
N LYS A 82 -13.97 23.04 2.53
CA LYS A 82 -12.67 23.49 2.02
C LYS A 82 -12.55 23.38 0.49
N ILE A 83 -13.02 22.29 -0.11
CA ILE A 83 -12.93 22.11 -1.58
C ILE A 83 -14.04 22.81 -2.36
N LYS A 84 -15.16 23.20 -1.73
CA LYS A 84 -16.26 23.95 -2.39
C LYS A 84 -15.77 25.25 -3.01
N LYS A 85 -14.79 25.91 -2.38
CA LYS A 85 -14.17 27.16 -2.84
C LYS A 85 -13.56 27.06 -4.25
N PHE A 86 -13.19 25.86 -4.70
CA PHE A 86 -12.55 25.64 -6.00
C PHE A 86 -13.53 25.45 -7.18
N LYS A 87 -14.85 25.60 -6.97
CA LYS A 87 -15.89 25.44 -8.02
C LYS A 87 -15.77 24.14 -8.82
N ILE A 88 -15.51 23.03 -8.12
CA ILE A 88 -15.26 21.72 -8.72
C ILE A 88 -16.53 21.14 -9.37
N LYS A 89 -16.45 20.80 -10.65
CA LYS A 89 -17.50 20.05 -11.38
C LYS A 89 -17.45 18.54 -11.08
N ASN A 90 -16.27 17.95 -11.22
CA ASN A 90 -16.08 16.50 -11.14
C ASN A 90 -15.40 16.11 -9.83
N LYS A 91 -16.08 15.30 -9.00
CA LYS A 91 -15.56 14.79 -7.72
C LYS A 91 -15.34 13.30 -7.84
N ILE A 92 -14.09 12.88 -7.81
CA ILE A 92 -13.70 11.47 -7.87
C ILE A 92 -13.22 11.07 -6.48
N ILE A 93 -13.82 10.06 -5.87
CA ILE A 93 -13.52 9.65 -4.49
C ILE A 93 -12.88 8.26 -4.50
N ILE A 94 -11.76 8.11 -3.82
CA ILE A 94 -11.12 6.84 -3.52
C ILE A 94 -11.42 6.49 -2.06
N SER A 95 -12.11 5.37 -1.81
CA SER A 95 -12.58 5.00 -0.47
C SER A 95 -12.78 3.50 -0.31
N ASP A 96 -13.10 3.04 0.90
CA ASP A 96 -13.46 1.65 1.19
C ASP A 96 -14.99 1.41 1.27
N HIS A 97 -15.78 2.45 1.00
CA HIS A 97 -17.25 2.43 0.97
C HIS A 97 -17.79 3.52 0.05
N ILE A 98 -19.01 3.33 -0.46
CA ILE A 98 -19.74 4.41 -1.13
C ILE A 98 -20.21 5.40 -0.07
N ASN A 99 -19.95 6.69 -0.28
CA ASN A 99 -20.42 7.74 0.61
C ASN A 99 -21.70 8.36 0.04
N SER A 100 -22.86 7.85 0.46
CA SER A 100 -24.18 8.29 -0.02
C SER A 100 -24.48 9.76 0.26
N LYS A 101 -23.89 10.34 1.31
CA LYS A 101 -24.03 11.76 1.65
C LYS A 101 -23.31 12.69 0.66
N LEU A 102 -22.45 12.13 -0.20
CA LEU A 102 -21.58 12.89 -1.08
C LEU A 102 -21.79 12.46 -2.53
N LYS A 103 -22.43 13.34 -3.31
CA LYS A 103 -22.58 13.16 -4.76
C LYS A 103 -21.20 13.21 -5.43
N SER A 104 -20.64 12.04 -5.70
CA SER A 104 -19.40 11.86 -6.47
C SER A 104 -19.74 11.57 -7.94
N SER A 105 -18.89 12.03 -8.84
CA SER A 105 -18.96 11.73 -10.27
C SER A 105 -18.41 10.33 -10.57
N LEU A 106 -17.55 9.82 -9.70
CA LEU A 106 -16.97 8.47 -9.74
C LEU A 106 -16.48 8.08 -8.34
N THR A 107 -16.82 6.88 -7.88
CA THR A 107 -16.20 6.26 -6.70
C THR A 107 -15.30 5.09 -7.12
N ILE A 108 -14.05 5.10 -6.63
CA ILE A 108 -13.04 4.06 -6.85
C ILE A 108 -12.82 3.34 -5.53
N ILE A 109 -13.09 2.03 -5.50
CA ILE A 109 -12.94 1.19 -4.31
C ILE A 109 -11.86 0.15 -4.58
N PRO A 110 -10.58 0.45 -4.32
CA PRO A 110 -9.44 -0.42 -4.65
C PRO A 110 -9.30 -1.58 -3.64
N TYR A 111 -10.42 -2.17 -3.23
CA TYR A 111 -10.49 -3.24 -2.23
C TYR A 111 -11.49 -4.29 -2.69
N LEU A 112 -11.29 -5.54 -2.26
CA LEU A 112 -12.12 -6.71 -2.59
C LEU A 112 -13.55 -6.68 -2.01
N LYS A 113 -13.96 -5.57 -1.40
CA LYS A 113 -15.29 -5.45 -0.83
C LYS A 113 -16.28 -5.26 -1.97
N ILE A 114 -17.17 -6.22 -2.17
CA ILE A 114 -18.29 -6.09 -3.10
C ILE A 114 -19.24 -5.05 -2.52
N ILE A 115 -19.43 -3.95 -3.24
CA ILE A 115 -20.37 -2.91 -2.87
C ILE A 115 -21.26 -2.68 -4.08
N LYS A 116 -22.58 -2.90 -3.91
CA LYS A 116 -23.59 -2.56 -4.90
C LYS A 116 -23.69 -1.04 -4.98
N ALA A 117 -23.63 -0.49 -6.18
CA ALA A 117 -23.82 0.93 -6.40
C ALA A 117 -25.30 1.30 -6.22
N ASP A 118 -25.58 2.47 -5.65
CA ASP A 118 -26.90 3.07 -5.72
C ASP A 118 -27.22 3.45 -7.17
N ARG A 119 -28.51 3.52 -7.54
CA ARG A 119 -28.95 3.93 -8.88
C ARG A 119 -28.33 5.30 -9.24
N GLY A 120 -27.64 5.35 -10.38
CA GLY A 120 -27.03 6.57 -10.93
C GLY A 120 -25.60 6.89 -10.48
N GLN A 121 -25.00 6.15 -9.54
CA GLN A 121 -23.60 6.36 -9.15
C GLN A 121 -22.63 5.50 -9.99
N LYS A 122 -21.60 6.13 -10.57
CA LYS A 122 -20.51 5.40 -11.23
C LYS A 122 -19.53 4.88 -10.19
N VAL A 123 -19.35 3.56 -10.13
CA VAL A 123 -18.46 2.89 -9.18
C VAL A 123 -17.59 1.88 -9.91
N ILE A 124 -16.27 1.89 -9.64
CA ILE A 124 -15.34 0.81 -9.99
C ILE A 124 -14.75 0.24 -8.70
N ASN A 125 -14.76 -1.08 -8.54
CA ASN A 125 -14.34 -1.72 -7.29
C ASN A 125 -13.46 -2.98 -7.52
N GLY A 126 -13.01 -3.57 -6.42
CA GLY A 126 -12.35 -4.88 -6.46
C GLY A 126 -10.95 -4.85 -7.08
N LEU A 127 -10.61 -5.97 -7.72
CA LEU A 127 -9.29 -6.16 -8.32
C LEU A 127 -9.07 -5.28 -9.56
N ASP A 128 -10.15 -4.87 -10.22
CA ASP A 128 -10.10 -3.98 -11.39
C ASP A 128 -9.95 -2.51 -11.02
N ALA A 129 -10.18 -2.16 -9.75
CA ALA A 129 -9.97 -0.82 -9.21
C ALA A 129 -8.60 -0.64 -8.53
N LEU A 130 -7.73 -1.66 -8.50
CA LEU A 130 -6.42 -1.53 -7.86
C LEU A 130 -5.57 -0.43 -8.51
N ILE A 131 -4.93 0.38 -7.67
CA ILE A 131 -4.03 1.44 -8.10
C ILE A 131 -2.60 0.99 -7.84
N LEU A 132 -1.98 0.42 -8.88
CA LEU A 132 -0.62 -0.13 -8.85
C LEU A 132 0.36 0.81 -9.56
N SER A 133 1.57 0.97 -9.02
CA SER A 133 2.58 1.85 -9.60
C SER A 133 3.21 1.25 -10.88
N LYS A 134 3.67 2.11 -11.79
CA LYS A 134 4.40 1.69 -13.02
C LYS A 134 5.58 0.77 -12.71
N LYS A 135 6.34 1.08 -11.65
CA LYS A 135 7.51 0.31 -11.21
C LYS A 135 7.12 -1.10 -10.77
N LEU A 136 6.03 -1.24 -10.00
CA LEU A 136 5.50 -2.53 -9.58
C LEU A 136 5.04 -3.36 -10.79
N ILE A 137 4.24 -2.76 -11.67
CA ILE A 137 3.70 -3.45 -12.87
C ILE A 137 4.83 -3.94 -13.76
N SER A 138 5.82 -3.07 -14.05
CA SER A 138 6.98 -3.42 -14.87
C SER A 138 7.74 -4.63 -14.31
N LEU A 139 7.95 -4.66 -12.98
CA LEU A 139 8.64 -5.78 -12.35
C LEU A 139 7.78 -7.04 -12.26
N ALA A 140 6.48 -6.90 -11.97
CA ALA A 140 5.54 -8.00 -11.85
C ALA A 140 5.36 -8.77 -13.17
N LYS A 141 5.46 -8.11 -14.32
CA LYS A 141 5.43 -8.74 -15.64
C LYS A 141 6.64 -9.65 -15.90
N LYS A 142 7.77 -9.43 -15.24
CA LYS A 142 8.97 -10.26 -15.40
C LYS A 142 8.84 -11.59 -14.66
N LYS A 143 9.52 -12.62 -15.16
CA LYS A 143 9.67 -13.90 -14.43
C LYS A 143 10.42 -13.63 -13.14
N ARG A 144 9.90 -14.15 -12.02
CA ARG A 144 10.48 -13.92 -10.71
C ARG A 144 11.82 -14.63 -10.62
N SER A 145 12.90 -13.86 -10.44
CA SER A 145 14.26 -14.36 -10.24
C SER A 145 14.49 -14.64 -8.75
N ILE A 146 13.85 -15.66 -8.19
CA ILE A 146 14.40 -16.23 -6.95
C ILE A 146 15.65 -16.96 -7.42
N LYS A 147 16.84 -16.45 -7.09
CA LYS A 147 18.07 -17.17 -7.39
C LYS A 147 17.98 -18.51 -6.65
N LYS A 148 17.72 -19.61 -7.37
CA LYS A 148 17.80 -20.98 -6.85
C LYS A 148 19.20 -21.33 -6.27
N LYS A 149 20.20 -20.45 -6.47
CA LYS A 149 21.60 -20.60 -6.06
C LYS A 149 21.96 -19.98 -4.69
N LEU A 150 21.03 -19.41 -3.93
CA LEU A 150 21.37 -18.88 -2.60
C LEU A 150 21.23 -19.98 -1.55
N ASN A 151 22.26 -20.16 -0.71
CA ASN A 151 22.24 -21.15 0.37
C ASN A 151 21.30 -20.76 1.54
N TYR A 152 20.76 -19.54 1.52
CA TYR A 152 19.92 -18.96 2.57
C TYR A 152 18.56 -18.48 2.04
N SER A 153 17.56 -18.46 2.92
CA SER A 153 16.25 -17.86 2.63
C SER A 153 16.22 -16.37 2.93
N ILE A 154 15.49 -15.58 2.15
CA ILE A 154 15.26 -14.15 2.38
C ILE A 154 13.84 -13.94 2.88
N ILE A 155 13.69 -13.29 4.04
CA ILE A 155 12.40 -12.86 4.56
C ILE A 155 12.35 -11.33 4.59
N THR A 156 11.37 -10.73 3.92
CA THR A 156 11.13 -9.29 4.07
C THR A 156 10.16 -9.02 5.21
N ILE A 157 10.44 -8.01 6.03
CA ILE A 157 9.56 -7.51 7.08
C ILE A 157 9.16 -6.09 6.71
N CYS A 158 7.87 -5.84 6.52
CA CYS A 158 7.39 -4.49 6.16
C CYS A 158 5.96 -4.25 6.63
N PHE A 159 5.78 -3.25 7.51
CA PHE A 159 4.47 -2.88 8.06
C PHE A 159 3.98 -1.51 7.60
N GLY A 160 4.49 -1.06 6.44
CA GLY A 160 4.02 0.12 5.74
C GLY A 160 4.83 1.39 6.02
N GLY A 161 4.25 2.53 5.63
CA GLY A 161 4.96 3.80 5.58
C GLY A 161 5.32 4.43 6.93
N SER A 162 4.53 4.18 7.97
CA SER A 162 4.71 4.80 9.29
C SER A 162 4.75 3.80 10.46
N ASP A 163 4.09 2.64 10.35
CA ASP A 163 4.01 1.62 11.40
C ASP A 163 3.83 2.20 12.83
N PRO A 164 2.71 2.90 13.11
CA PRO A 164 2.54 3.67 14.33
C PRO A 164 2.49 2.81 15.60
N LYS A 165 2.21 1.51 15.47
CA LYS A 165 2.20 0.55 16.59
C LYS A 165 3.54 -0.15 16.80
N ASN A 166 4.55 0.25 16.02
CA ASN A 166 5.91 -0.28 16.03
C ASN A 166 5.96 -1.82 15.92
N TYR A 167 5.15 -2.39 15.02
CA TYR A 167 5.15 -3.83 14.80
C TYR A 167 6.48 -4.33 14.21
N THR A 168 7.22 -3.47 13.53
CA THR A 168 8.54 -3.77 12.94
C THR A 168 9.51 -4.14 14.06
N TYR A 169 9.65 -3.28 15.07
CA TYR A 169 10.46 -3.59 16.24
C TYR A 169 9.96 -4.83 16.97
N LYS A 170 8.65 -4.94 17.23
CA LYS A 170 8.07 -6.06 17.97
C LYS A 170 8.38 -7.41 17.32
N ILE A 171 8.19 -7.53 16.01
CA ILE A 171 8.43 -8.80 15.32
C ILE A 171 9.92 -9.14 15.27
N VAL A 172 10.78 -8.14 15.06
CA VAL A 172 12.24 -8.34 15.00
C VAL A 172 12.77 -8.75 16.37
N ASN A 173 12.32 -8.09 17.43
CA ASN A 173 12.64 -8.45 18.81
C ASN A 173 12.18 -9.87 19.16
N ASP A 174 10.97 -10.25 18.74
CA ASP A 174 10.48 -11.62 18.93
C ASP A 174 11.32 -12.64 18.17
N ILE A 175 11.75 -12.35 16.94
CA ILE A 175 12.61 -13.23 16.14
C ILE A 175 13.99 -13.40 16.81
N ILE A 176 14.61 -12.30 17.25
CA ILE A 176 15.92 -12.34 17.93
C ILE A 176 15.82 -13.15 19.23
N LYS A 177 14.78 -12.92 20.03
CA LYS A 177 14.55 -13.65 21.30
C LYS A 177 14.29 -15.15 21.11
N LEU A 178 13.98 -15.61 19.90
CA LEU A 178 13.88 -17.06 19.64
C LEU A 178 15.26 -17.73 19.57
N ASN A 179 16.34 -16.96 19.44
CA ASN A 179 17.73 -17.40 19.36
C ASN A 179 17.92 -18.63 18.45
N LEU A 180 17.40 -18.55 17.23
CA LEU A 180 17.43 -19.66 16.29
C LEU A 180 18.63 -19.53 15.36
N ASN A 181 19.45 -20.57 15.30
CA ASN A 181 20.49 -20.68 14.28
C ASN A 181 19.85 -21.08 12.93
N LEU A 182 19.37 -20.09 12.18
CA LEU A 182 18.72 -20.28 10.89
C LEU A 182 19.51 -19.60 9.78
N ASN A 183 19.63 -20.28 8.64
CA ASN A 183 20.19 -19.67 7.43
C ASN A 183 19.15 -18.78 6.73
N ILE A 184 18.73 -17.72 7.42
CA ILE A 184 17.71 -16.76 6.98
C ILE A 184 18.28 -15.34 7.09
N LYS A 185 18.16 -14.61 5.99
CA LYS A 185 18.44 -13.18 5.91
C LYS A 185 17.13 -12.39 6.00
N PHE A 186 17.05 -11.48 6.95
CA PHE A 186 15.90 -10.62 7.17
C PHE A 186 16.15 -9.23 6.55
N LYS A 187 15.29 -8.84 5.61
CA LYS A 187 15.28 -7.49 5.03
C LYS A 187 14.15 -6.69 5.65
N ILE A 188 14.49 -5.80 6.57
CA ILE A 188 13.53 -4.95 7.27
C ILE A 188 13.35 -3.66 6.49
N ILE A 189 12.12 -3.36 6.07
CA ILE A 189 11.81 -2.13 5.34
C ILE A 189 10.95 -1.22 6.21
N ILE A 190 11.51 -0.06 6.54
CA ILE A 190 10.83 1.02 7.27
C ILE A 190 10.53 2.19 6.34
N GLY A 191 9.33 2.74 6.46
CA GLY A 191 8.87 3.83 5.59
C GLY A 191 9.41 5.21 5.97
N SER A 192 9.16 6.19 5.11
CA SER A 192 9.59 7.58 5.29
C SER A 192 9.01 8.25 6.54
N LEU A 193 7.86 7.78 7.01
CA LEU A 193 7.13 8.28 8.19
C LEU A 193 7.33 7.40 9.43
N TYR A 194 8.23 6.41 9.37
CA TYR A 194 8.59 5.61 10.53
C TYR A 194 9.35 6.47 11.55
N ASN A 195 8.93 6.37 12.82
CA ASN A 195 9.44 7.18 13.93
C ASN A 195 10.95 6.99 14.12
N LYS A 196 11.70 8.11 14.28
CA LYS A 196 13.18 8.10 14.36
C LYS A 196 13.71 7.38 15.60
N GLU A 197 13.03 7.52 16.74
CA GLU A 197 13.40 6.83 17.98
C GLU A 197 13.21 5.32 17.87
N SER A 198 12.10 4.89 17.24
CA SER A 198 11.84 3.48 16.93
C SER A 198 12.86 2.91 15.96
N GLU A 199 13.31 3.70 14.97
CA GLU A 199 14.43 3.31 14.09
C GLU A 199 15.74 3.14 14.85
N LYS A 200 16.08 4.05 15.76
CA LYS A 200 17.28 3.93 16.61
C LYS A 200 17.23 2.63 17.41
N LYS A 201 16.14 2.39 18.15
CA LYS A 201 15.91 1.15 18.91
C LYS A 201 16.02 -0.10 18.04
N LEU A 202 15.52 -0.06 16.81
CA LEU A 202 15.60 -1.18 15.87
C LEU A 202 17.05 -1.43 15.40
N LYS A 203 17.83 -0.37 15.14
CA LYS A 203 19.26 -0.48 14.80
C LYS A 203 20.05 -1.06 15.96
N ASP A 204 19.86 -0.53 17.16
CA ASP A 204 20.53 -1.01 18.37
C ASP A 204 20.22 -2.51 18.62
N LEU A 205 18.95 -2.89 18.50
CA LEU A 205 18.49 -4.27 18.63
C LEU A 205 19.14 -5.23 17.63
N THR A 206 19.45 -4.76 16.42
CA THR A 206 19.97 -5.60 15.33
C THR A 206 21.49 -5.49 15.14
N TYR A 207 22.17 -4.64 15.92
CA TYR A 207 23.58 -4.26 15.72
C TYR A 207 24.53 -5.48 15.62
N ASN A 208 24.36 -6.46 16.51
CA ASN A 208 25.21 -7.67 16.56
C ASN A 208 24.75 -8.79 15.62
N PHE A 209 23.68 -8.59 14.82
CA PHE A 209 23.09 -9.64 13.99
C PHE A 209 23.28 -9.35 12.50
N LYS A 210 24.33 -9.93 11.90
CA LYS A 210 24.68 -9.77 10.47
C LYS A 210 23.60 -10.21 9.49
N ASN A 211 22.64 -11.03 9.94
CA ASN A 211 21.56 -11.52 9.10
C ASN A 211 20.35 -10.56 9.02
N PHE A 212 20.36 -9.42 9.70
CA PHE A 212 19.34 -8.37 9.57
C PHE A 212 19.87 -7.18 8.78
N GLU A 213 19.11 -6.74 7.78
CA GLU A 213 19.40 -5.54 6.98
C GLU A 213 18.22 -4.57 7.06
N ILE A 214 18.47 -3.33 7.48
CA ILE A 214 17.44 -2.29 7.57
C ILE A 214 17.54 -1.37 6.35
N TYR A 215 16.40 -1.19 5.68
CA TYR A 215 16.25 -0.30 4.53
C TYR A 215 15.22 0.79 4.86
N ARG A 216 15.66 2.05 4.96
CA ARG A 216 14.76 3.20 5.12
C ARG A 216 14.37 3.76 3.76
N ASN A 217 13.06 3.75 3.46
CA ASN A 217 12.47 4.29 2.23
C ASN A 217 13.27 3.97 0.93
N PRO A 218 13.53 2.68 0.64
CA PRO A 218 14.43 2.31 -0.45
C PRO A 218 13.85 2.66 -1.84
N LYS A 219 14.66 3.29 -2.70
CA LYS A 219 14.27 3.61 -4.10
C LYS A 219 13.94 2.36 -4.93
N ASN A 220 14.55 1.23 -4.60
CA ASN A 220 14.40 -0.08 -5.25
C ASN A 220 13.46 -1.04 -4.49
N LEU A 221 12.47 -0.50 -3.75
CA LEU A 221 11.52 -1.26 -2.92
C LEU A 221 11.03 -2.58 -3.55
N TYR A 222 10.46 -2.53 -4.75
CA TYR A 222 9.88 -3.72 -5.39
C TYR A 222 10.94 -4.75 -5.80
N LYS A 223 12.20 -4.33 -6.06
CA LYS A 223 13.32 -5.26 -6.30
C LYS A 223 13.64 -6.03 -5.03
N ILE A 224 13.62 -5.37 -3.87
CA ILE A 224 13.81 -6.01 -2.56
C ILE A 224 12.69 -7.01 -2.29
N PHE A 225 11.42 -6.60 -2.49
CA PHE A 225 10.27 -7.51 -2.35
C PHE A 225 10.41 -8.75 -3.23
N ASN A 226 10.74 -8.58 -4.51
CA ASN A 226 10.81 -9.66 -5.50
C ASN A 226 11.88 -10.72 -5.18
N GLN A 227 12.93 -10.35 -4.44
CA GLN A 227 14.00 -11.25 -3.99
C GLN A 227 13.61 -12.12 -2.79
N SER A 228 12.51 -11.84 -2.10
CA SER A 228 12.17 -12.46 -0.81
C SER A 228 11.47 -13.79 -1.00
N ASN A 229 11.83 -14.85 -0.27
CA ASN A 229 11.12 -16.13 -0.26
C ASN A 229 9.76 -16.03 0.43
N LEU A 230 9.66 -15.23 1.51
CA LEU A 230 8.45 -14.95 2.27
C LEU A 230 8.47 -13.48 2.73
N ALA A 231 7.31 -12.87 2.94
CA ALA A 231 7.21 -11.58 3.62
C ALA A 231 6.36 -11.66 4.91
N LEU A 232 6.71 -10.88 5.94
CA LEU A 232 5.89 -10.64 7.12
C LEU A 232 5.31 -9.24 7.00
N ILE A 233 3.98 -9.14 6.83
CA ILE A 233 3.30 -7.89 6.50
C ILE A 233 2.01 -7.70 7.28
N ASN A 234 1.50 -6.47 7.25
CA ASN A 234 0.18 -6.13 7.77
C ASN A 234 -0.86 -5.94 6.64
N SER A 235 -2.11 -5.69 7.04
CA SER A 235 -3.28 -5.55 6.16
C SER A 235 -3.31 -4.31 5.24
N GLY A 236 -2.19 -3.60 5.04
CA GLY A 236 -2.11 -2.46 4.12
C GLY A 236 -2.28 -2.84 2.64
N ASN A 237 -2.11 -1.87 1.73
CA ASN A 237 -2.08 -2.15 0.28
C ASN A 237 -0.90 -3.04 -0.13
N ILE A 238 0.12 -3.11 0.71
CA ILE A 238 1.32 -3.94 0.54
C ILE A 238 1.00 -5.42 0.25
N LYS A 239 -0.13 -5.96 0.74
CA LYS A 239 -0.58 -7.32 0.40
C LYS A 239 -0.86 -7.51 -1.10
N TYR A 240 -1.41 -6.49 -1.76
CA TYR A 240 -1.61 -6.50 -3.21
C TYR A 240 -0.29 -6.35 -3.96
N GLU A 241 0.66 -5.59 -3.42
CA GLU A 241 1.99 -5.43 -4.01
C GLU A 241 2.78 -6.75 -3.99
N PHE A 242 2.83 -7.44 -2.84
CA PHE A 242 3.45 -8.76 -2.76
C PHE A 242 2.72 -9.81 -3.60
N ALA A 243 1.39 -9.79 -3.63
CA ALA A 243 0.62 -10.66 -4.52
C ALA A 243 0.95 -10.42 -5.99
N SER A 244 1.11 -9.15 -6.42
CA SER A 244 1.48 -8.78 -7.80
C SER A 244 2.85 -9.35 -8.20
N LEU A 245 3.81 -9.32 -7.27
CA LEU A 245 5.14 -9.88 -7.48
C LEU A 245 5.17 -11.42 -7.38
N GLY A 246 4.07 -12.03 -6.92
CA GLY A 246 3.99 -13.45 -6.65
C GLY A 246 4.92 -13.87 -5.53
N VAL A 247 5.04 -13.06 -4.48
CA VAL A 247 5.79 -13.38 -3.26
C VAL A 247 4.78 -13.81 -2.20
N PRO A 248 4.94 -14.98 -1.59
CA PRO A 248 4.05 -15.42 -0.52
C PRO A 248 4.32 -14.60 0.75
N PHE A 249 3.32 -14.49 1.62
CA PHE A 249 3.42 -13.68 2.82
C PHE A 249 2.65 -14.25 4.01
N PHE A 250 3.07 -13.85 5.20
CA PHE A 250 2.32 -13.93 6.44
C PHE A 250 1.60 -12.59 6.66
N LEU A 251 0.31 -12.64 6.94
CA LEU A 251 -0.55 -11.48 7.09
C LEU A 251 -1.14 -11.41 8.50
N PHE A 252 -1.10 -10.22 9.11
CA PHE A 252 -1.90 -9.90 10.28
C PHE A 252 -2.62 -8.54 10.14
N ALA A 253 -3.62 -8.32 10.98
CA ALA A 253 -4.41 -7.10 11.01
C ALA A 253 -3.85 -6.12 12.06
N ASN A 254 -3.87 -4.83 11.74
CA ASN A 254 -3.41 -3.78 12.64
C ASN A 254 -4.46 -3.45 13.72
N ASP A 255 -5.74 -3.67 13.43
CA ASP A 255 -6.89 -3.24 14.23
C ASP A 255 -8.17 -4.01 13.82
N LYS A 256 -9.28 -3.74 14.51
CA LYS A 256 -10.57 -4.41 14.25
C LYS A 256 -11.06 -4.18 12.81
N LYS A 257 -10.91 -2.97 12.26
CA LYS A 257 -11.34 -2.64 10.89
C LYS A 257 -10.55 -3.43 9.85
N SER A 258 -9.23 -3.51 10.01
CA SER A 258 -8.34 -4.26 9.11
C SER A 258 -8.50 -5.78 9.21
N LYS A 259 -9.01 -6.32 10.32
CA LYS A 259 -9.42 -7.74 10.42
C LYS A 259 -10.56 -8.07 9.45
N VAL A 260 -11.54 -7.19 9.31
CA VAL A 260 -12.65 -7.38 8.36
C VAL A 260 -12.10 -7.49 6.93
N PHE A 261 -11.19 -6.58 6.55
CA PHE A 261 -10.52 -6.66 5.25
C PHE A 261 -9.67 -7.92 5.08
N CYS A 262 -8.98 -8.39 6.12
CA CYS A 262 -8.23 -9.65 6.07
C CYS A 262 -9.16 -10.87 5.84
N ARG A 263 -10.32 -10.92 6.50
CA ARG A 263 -11.32 -11.99 6.32
C ARG A 263 -11.84 -12.02 4.88
N ILE A 264 -12.20 -10.87 4.32
CA ILE A 264 -12.59 -10.77 2.91
C ILE A 264 -11.42 -11.23 2.02
N PHE A 265 -10.21 -10.72 2.25
CA PHE A 265 -9.03 -11.03 1.45
C PHE A 265 -8.67 -12.53 1.45
N LYS A 266 -8.90 -13.23 2.57
CA LYS A 266 -8.69 -14.69 2.71
C LYS A 266 -9.54 -15.51 1.73
N ASN A 267 -10.70 -15.01 1.32
CA ASN A 267 -11.57 -15.72 0.37
C ASN A 267 -11.00 -15.72 -1.06
N TYR A 268 -10.13 -14.75 -1.39
CA TYR A 268 -9.60 -14.58 -2.73
C TYR A 268 -8.12 -14.97 -2.85
N PHE A 269 -7.34 -14.91 -1.76
CA PHE A 269 -5.89 -15.12 -1.77
C PHE A 269 -5.45 -16.20 -0.79
N LYS A 270 -4.27 -16.79 -1.02
CA LYS A 270 -3.66 -17.79 -0.13
C LYS A 270 -2.41 -17.24 0.54
N PHE A 271 -2.35 -17.31 1.86
CA PHE A 271 -1.26 -16.74 2.66
C PHE A 271 -1.25 -17.35 4.06
N PHE A 272 -0.18 -17.13 4.81
CA PHE A 272 -0.10 -17.55 6.21
C PHE A 272 -0.69 -16.47 7.12
N TYR A 273 -1.28 -16.87 8.24
CA TYR A 273 -1.78 -15.95 9.25
C TYR A 273 -1.94 -16.69 10.59
N TYR A 274 -1.99 -15.96 11.71
CA TYR A 274 -2.16 -16.53 13.04
C TYR A 274 -3.56 -16.22 13.60
N LYS A 275 -4.33 -17.29 13.90
CA LYS A 275 -5.71 -17.21 14.41
C LYS A 275 -6.53 -16.21 13.58
N ASP A 276 -7.33 -15.36 14.21
CA ASP A 276 -8.09 -14.28 13.57
C ASP A 276 -7.19 -13.07 13.20
N PHE A 277 -6.14 -13.32 12.41
CA PHE A 277 -5.16 -12.32 11.95
C PHE A 277 -4.52 -11.52 13.09
N ASN A 278 -4.35 -12.13 14.25
CA ASN A 278 -3.69 -11.52 15.39
C ASN A 278 -2.18 -11.43 15.13
N PHE A 279 -1.51 -10.53 15.86
CA PHE A 279 -0.05 -10.55 15.93
C PHE A 279 0.42 -11.95 16.38
N PRO A 280 1.38 -12.57 15.69
CA PRO A 280 1.74 -13.96 15.93
C PRO A 280 2.43 -14.13 17.28
N ARG A 281 2.13 -15.22 17.99
CA ARG A 281 2.91 -15.62 19.17
C ARG A 281 4.29 -16.13 18.74
N LYS A 282 5.32 -15.95 19.59
CA LYS A 282 6.68 -16.45 19.38
C LYS A 282 6.75 -17.92 18.96
N LYS A 283 6.00 -18.82 19.61
CA LYS A 283 5.94 -20.26 19.25
C LYS A 283 5.48 -20.49 17.81
N TYR A 284 4.52 -19.69 17.33
CA TYR A 284 4.06 -19.78 15.95
C TYR A 284 5.13 -19.27 14.97
N LEU A 285 5.78 -18.15 15.29
CA LEU A 285 6.91 -17.63 14.48
C LEU A 285 8.05 -18.64 14.40
N LYS A 286 8.46 -19.23 15.52
CA LYS A 286 9.47 -20.31 15.56
C LYS A 286 9.10 -21.43 14.59
N ASN A 287 7.88 -21.94 14.68
CA ASN A 287 7.40 -23.00 13.80
C ASN A 287 7.39 -22.60 12.31
N LEU A 288 6.99 -21.36 11.99
CA LEU A 288 6.99 -20.85 10.63
C LEU A 288 8.41 -20.74 10.06
N LEU A 289 9.35 -20.22 10.84
CA LEU A 289 10.74 -19.98 10.44
C LEU A 289 11.53 -21.29 10.30
N CYS A 290 11.45 -22.20 11.30
CA CYS A 290 12.16 -23.48 11.28
C CYS A 290 11.70 -24.40 10.14
N ASN A 291 10.44 -24.31 9.71
CA ASN A 291 9.89 -25.17 8.68
C ASN A 291 9.78 -24.49 7.30
N LEU A 292 10.52 -23.41 7.07
CA LEU A 292 10.41 -22.65 5.82
C LEU A 292 10.81 -23.47 4.59
N SER A 293 11.91 -24.24 4.68
CA SER A 293 12.39 -25.14 3.61
C SER A 293 11.36 -26.23 3.30
N ARG A 294 10.82 -26.89 4.32
CA ARG A 294 9.76 -27.91 4.20
C ARG A 294 8.47 -27.36 3.58
N LYS A 295 8.26 -26.04 3.61
CA LYS A 295 7.09 -25.36 3.03
C LYS A 295 7.29 -24.89 1.60
N GLU A 296 8.41 -25.20 0.94
CA GLU A 296 8.73 -24.67 -0.40
C GLU A 296 7.61 -24.92 -1.42
N LYS A 297 7.08 -26.15 -1.51
CA LYS A 297 5.95 -26.48 -2.41
C LYS A 297 4.73 -25.58 -2.15
N LYS A 298 4.40 -25.35 -0.88
CA LYS A 298 3.28 -24.50 -0.45
C LYS A 298 3.52 -23.02 -0.73
N LEU A 299 4.74 -22.53 -0.49
CA LEU A 299 5.17 -21.16 -0.81
C LEU A 299 5.07 -20.89 -2.32
N ASN A 300 5.54 -21.84 -3.14
CA ASN A 300 5.48 -21.76 -4.60
C ASN A 300 4.03 -21.81 -5.11
N PHE A 301 3.17 -22.62 -4.50
CA PHE A 301 1.74 -22.62 -4.81
C PHE A 301 1.11 -21.26 -4.48
N TYR A 302 1.31 -20.72 -3.28
CA TYR A 302 0.76 -19.41 -2.87
C TYR A 302 1.25 -18.28 -3.77
N ALA A 303 2.54 -18.28 -4.11
CA ALA A 303 3.15 -17.35 -5.06
C ALA A 303 2.42 -17.33 -6.41
N LYS A 304 2.28 -18.50 -7.06
CA LYS A 304 1.62 -18.63 -8.37
C LYS A 304 0.13 -18.29 -8.28
N PHE A 305 -0.55 -18.81 -7.25
CA PHE A 305 -1.99 -18.61 -7.05
C PHE A 305 -2.37 -17.15 -6.87
N ASN A 306 -1.62 -16.42 -6.03
CA ASN A 306 -1.88 -15.01 -5.76
C ASN A 306 -1.53 -14.12 -6.96
N LYS A 307 -0.40 -14.39 -7.63
CA LYS A 307 0.02 -13.60 -8.79
C LYS A 307 -0.99 -13.63 -9.93
N LYS A 308 -1.55 -14.81 -10.22
CA LYS A 308 -2.56 -15.00 -11.27
C LYS A 308 -3.85 -14.22 -11.04
N ARG A 309 -4.18 -13.86 -9.79
CA ARG A 309 -5.41 -13.15 -9.44
C ARG A 309 -5.31 -11.64 -9.52
N ILE A 310 -4.10 -11.09 -9.50
CA ILE A 310 -3.95 -9.64 -9.61
C ILE A 310 -4.13 -9.22 -11.06
N ASN A 311 -5.11 -8.35 -11.31
CA ASN A 311 -5.17 -7.63 -12.58
C ASN A 311 -4.10 -6.52 -12.59
N LEU A 312 -2.98 -6.76 -13.29
CA LEU A 312 -1.91 -5.77 -13.45
C LEU A 312 -2.31 -4.57 -14.33
N ASN A 313 -3.41 -4.67 -15.08
CA ASN A 313 -3.95 -3.60 -15.91
C ASN A 313 -5.05 -2.78 -15.20
N SER A 314 -5.40 -3.11 -13.96
CA SER A 314 -6.40 -2.41 -13.14
C SER A 314 -6.25 -0.89 -13.12
N ILE A 315 -5.04 -0.37 -13.00
CA ILE A 315 -4.79 1.09 -13.05
C ILE A 315 -5.22 1.72 -14.38
N HIS A 316 -5.16 0.98 -15.49
CA HIS A 316 -5.59 1.48 -16.81
C HIS A 316 -7.12 1.54 -16.86
N ASN A 317 -7.82 0.59 -16.23
CA ASN A 317 -9.27 0.63 -16.06
C ASN A 317 -9.68 1.85 -15.22
N VAL A 318 -8.98 2.10 -14.10
CA VAL A 318 -9.20 3.30 -13.26
C VAL A 318 -8.99 4.58 -14.08
N VAL A 319 -7.89 4.69 -14.82
CA VAL A 319 -7.60 5.87 -15.66
C VAL A 319 -8.64 6.07 -16.76
N LYS A 320 -9.13 4.98 -17.40
CA LYS A 320 -10.21 5.03 -18.39
C LYS A 320 -11.49 5.63 -17.80
N HIS A 321 -11.91 5.15 -16.62
CA HIS A 321 -13.09 5.69 -15.94
C HIS A 321 -12.93 7.15 -15.55
N ILE A 322 -11.76 7.53 -15.03
CA ILE A 322 -11.44 8.93 -14.71
C ILE A 322 -11.55 9.81 -15.97
N ASN A 323 -10.98 9.37 -17.10
CA ASN A 323 -11.06 10.11 -18.35
C ASN A 323 -12.50 10.29 -18.83
N ASN A 324 -13.32 9.23 -18.78
CA ASN A 324 -14.74 9.29 -19.15
C ASN A 324 -15.57 10.20 -18.23
N THR A 325 -15.10 10.45 -17.00
CA THR A 325 -15.73 11.39 -16.06
C THR A 325 -15.29 12.85 -16.29
N ILE A 326 -14.13 13.08 -16.91
CA ILE A 326 -13.55 14.42 -17.12
C ILE A 326 -13.95 15.05 -18.47
N ILE A 327 -14.31 14.22 -19.45
CA ILE A 327 -15.00 14.64 -20.68
C ILE A 327 -16.32 15.28 -20.28
#